data_AF-A0A6C0K7V4-F1
#
_entry.id   AF-A0A6C0K7V4-F1
#
_cell.length_a   1.000
_cell.length_b   1.000
_cell.length_c   1.000
_cell.angle_alpha   90.00
_cell.angle_beta   90.00
_cell.angle_gamma   90.00
#
_symmetry.space_group_name_H-M   'P 1'
#
loop_
_entity.id
_entity.type
_entity.pdbx_description
1 polymer ?
#
loop_
_entity_poly.entity_id
_entity_poly.type
_entity_poly.pdbx_seq_one_letter_code
_entity_poly.pdbx_strand_id
1 'polypeptide(L)'
;MPCSCEKPQPDYPESDHWGPVLWTILHALAQKGGKALFASSRDDERRQWILMLQTLPKMIPCAMCREHSQAWIQTHPIAVIKTMPYDELGPWLVNWVYDFHEVVNARVGKPSFDKALLGSTYNNVSVPGAIRILKPFIETAIRLSGITLMPWNSWVGYVVLLCSYYGL
;
A
#
# COMPACT_ATOMS: atom_id res chain seq x y z
N MET A 1 10.81 -38.33 -23.66
CA MET A 1 9.61 -38.00 -22.87
C MET A 1 10.10 -37.38 -21.58
N PRO A 2 9.70 -36.14 -21.22
CA PRO A 2 10.07 -35.57 -19.93
C PRO A 2 9.42 -36.39 -18.79
N CYS A 3 10.11 -36.52 -17.66
CA CYS A 3 9.63 -37.24 -16.46
C CYS A 3 8.31 -36.63 -16.00
N SER A 4 7.30 -37.45 -15.65
CA SER A 4 6.03 -37.03 -15.02
C SER A 4 6.18 -36.36 -13.64
N CYS A 5 7.41 -36.00 -13.28
CA CYS A 5 7.94 -35.67 -11.96
C CYS A 5 8.27 -34.17 -11.88
N GLU A 6 8.50 -33.52 -13.02
CA GLU A 6 8.78 -32.08 -13.13
C GLU A 6 7.53 -31.35 -13.55
N LYS A 7 6.57 -31.22 -12.63
CA LYS A 7 5.58 -30.15 -12.78
C LYS A 7 6.35 -28.83 -12.57
N PRO A 8 6.29 -27.87 -13.51
CA PRO A 8 6.91 -26.58 -13.30
C PRO A 8 6.38 -26.00 -11.99
N GLN A 9 7.29 -25.60 -11.11
CA GLN A 9 6.92 -24.88 -9.88
C GLN A 9 6.14 -23.63 -10.33
N PRO A 10 5.01 -23.29 -9.69
CA PRO A 10 4.25 -22.12 -10.12
C PRO A 10 5.09 -20.86 -9.90
N ASP A 11 5.11 -19.96 -10.88
CA ASP A 11 5.92 -18.75 -10.81
C ASP A 11 5.46 -17.84 -9.65
N TYR A 12 6.42 -17.42 -8.83
CA TYR A 12 6.18 -16.44 -7.77
C TYR A 12 5.92 -15.06 -8.39
N PRO A 13 4.96 -14.26 -7.88
CA PRO A 13 4.60 -13.00 -8.53
C PRO A 13 5.77 -11.99 -8.51
N GLU A 14 6.21 -11.61 -9.70
CA GLU A 14 7.27 -10.63 -9.91
C GLU A 14 6.85 -9.22 -9.47
N SER A 15 7.81 -8.45 -8.95
CA SER A 15 7.55 -7.15 -8.31
C SER A 15 7.04 -6.06 -9.24
N ASP A 16 7.32 -6.16 -10.52
CA ASP A 16 6.82 -5.29 -11.58
C ASP A 16 5.34 -5.51 -11.88
N HIS A 17 4.80 -6.71 -11.63
CA HIS A 17 3.38 -7.02 -11.83
C HIS A 17 2.49 -6.51 -10.69
N TRP A 18 2.88 -6.70 -9.42
CA TRP A 18 2.06 -6.30 -8.27
C TRP A 18 2.45 -4.95 -7.66
N GLY A 19 3.72 -4.55 -7.76
CA GLY A 19 4.24 -3.32 -7.14
C GLY A 19 3.55 -2.06 -7.62
N PRO A 20 3.41 -1.81 -8.94
CA PRO A 20 2.72 -0.63 -9.46
C PRO A 20 1.26 -0.52 -8.99
N VAL A 21 0.56 -1.65 -8.87
CA VAL A 21 -0.84 -1.70 -8.41
C VAL A 21 -0.93 -1.33 -6.93
N LEU A 22 -0.02 -1.84 -6.10
CA LEU A 22 0.05 -1.49 -4.69
C LEU A 22 0.36 0.00 -4.49
N TRP A 23 1.33 0.55 -5.21
CA TRP A 23 1.63 1.99 -5.16
C TRP A 23 0.46 2.85 -5.60
N THR A 24 -0.27 2.40 -6.62
CA THR A 24 -1.49 3.07 -7.10
C THR A 24 -2.55 3.18 -5.99
N ILE A 25 -2.75 2.12 -5.19
CA ILE A 25 -3.66 2.16 -4.04
C ILE A 25 -3.18 3.15 -2.99
N LEU A 26 -1.90 3.08 -2.59
CA LEU A 26 -1.34 3.93 -1.54
C LEU A 26 -1.42 5.42 -1.91
N HIS A 27 -1.02 5.78 -3.12
CA HIS A 27 -1.06 7.16 -3.61
C HIS A 27 -2.49 7.66 -3.77
N ALA A 28 -3.39 6.85 -4.34
CA ALA A 28 -4.80 7.23 -4.51
C ALA A 28 -5.47 7.51 -3.15
N LEU A 29 -5.24 6.67 -2.15
CA LEU A 29 -5.73 6.91 -0.79
C LEU A 29 -5.12 8.17 -0.18
N ALA A 30 -3.80 8.38 -0.34
CA ALA A 30 -3.12 9.54 0.24
C ALA A 30 -3.69 10.87 -0.29
N GLN A 31 -4.08 10.93 -1.56
CA GLN A 31 -4.76 12.10 -2.15
C GLN A 31 -6.13 12.42 -1.50
N LYS A 32 -6.74 11.43 -0.84
CA LYS A 32 -8.02 11.57 -0.12
C LYS A 32 -7.85 11.73 1.40
N GLY A 33 -6.65 11.49 1.93
CA GLY A 33 -6.37 11.65 3.36
C GLY A 33 -6.70 13.05 3.89
N GLY A 34 -7.19 13.11 5.12
CA GLY A 34 -7.67 14.34 5.75
C GLY A 34 -9.02 14.85 5.22
N LYS A 35 -9.77 14.01 4.49
CA LYS A 35 -11.05 14.39 3.87
C LYS A 35 -12.20 13.44 4.25
N ALA A 36 -12.18 12.90 5.47
CA ALA A 36 -13.29 12.09 5.97
C ALA A 36 -14.61 12.86 5.88
N LEU A 37 -15.66 12.19 5.36
CA LEU A 37 -16.99 12.76 5.14
C LEU A 37 -17.62 13.32 6.42
N PHE A 38 -17.36 12.66 7.55
CA PHE A 38 -17.90 13.04 8.85
C PHE A 38 -16.80 13.34 9.84
N ALA A 39 -16.96 14.41 10.62
CA ALA A 39 -15.99 14.79 11.64
C ALA A 39 -15.81 13.69 12.71
N SER A 40 -16.85 12.90 12.99
CA SER A 40 -16.81 11.77 13.91
C SER A 40 -15.92 10.61 13.42
N SER A 41 -15.61 10.53 12.13
CA SER A 41 -14.77 9.47 11.54
C SER A 41 -13.28 9.83 11.47
N ARG A 42 -12.87 11.04 11.88
CA ARG A 42 -11.49 11.53 11.72
C ARG A 42 -10.47 10.72 12.53
N ASP A 43 -10.83 10.31 13.74
CA ASP A 43 -9.94 9.51 14.59
C ASP A 43 -9.84 8.06 14.10
N ASP A 44 -10.95 7.53 13.56
CA ASP A 44 -10.95 6.24 12.91
C ASP A 44 -10.11 6.26 11.63
N GLU A 45 -10.21 7.30 10.80
CA GLU A 45 -9.37 7.48 9.61
C GLU A 45 -7.87 7.43 9.98
N ARG A 46 -7.44 8.20 10.98
CA ARG A 46 -6.06 8.15 11.49
C ARG A 46 -5.67 6.75 11.91
N ARG A 47 -6.53 6.06 12.66
CA ARG A 47 -6.31 4.70 13.10
C ARG A 47 -6.15 3.74 11.92
N GLN A 48 -7.02 3.82 10.90
CA GLN A 48 -6.93 2.93 9.74
C GLN A 48 -5.67 3.19 8.91
N TRP A 49 -5.24 4.44 8.75
CA TRP A 49 -3.96 4.77 8.12
C TRP A 49 -2.76 4.13 8.83
N ILE A 50 -2.71 4.26 10.16
CA ILE A 50 -1.66 3.66 10.98
C ILE A 50 -1.65 2.14 10.80
N LEU A 51 -2.81 1.49 10.94
CA LEU A 51 -2.93 0.04 10.83
C LEU A 51 -2.61 -0.47 9.42
N MET A 52 -3.07 0.23 8.38
CA MET A 52 -2.80 -0.10 6.98
C MET A 52 -1.30 -0.05 6.68
N LEU A 53 -0.64 1.06 7.02
CA LEU A 53 0.78 1.23 6.73
C LEU A 53 1.65 0.30 7.60
N GLN A 54 1.32 0.09 8.88
CA GLN A 54 2.05 -0.86 9.75
C GLN A 54 1.87 -2.32 9.33
N THR A 55 0.78 -2.67 8.65
CA THR A 55 0.53 -4.01 8.13
C THR A 55 1.23 -4.26 6.79
N LEU A 56 1.62 -3.20 6.08
CA LEU A 56 2.23 -3.28 4.74
C LEU A 56 3.42 -4.26 4.67
N PRO A 57 4.42 -4.26 5.60
CA PRO A 57 5.53 -5.19 5.55
C PRO A 57 5.12 -6.65 5.76
N LYS A 58 3.90 -6.92 6.24
CA LYS A 58 3.43 -8.28 6.54
C LYS A 58 2.65 -8.90 5.39
N MET A 59 2.24 -8.12 4.40
CA MET A 59 1.40 -8.58 3.29
C MET A 59 2.08 -8.52 1.90
N ILE A 60 3.23 -7.85 1.78
CA ILE A 60 3.94 -7.72 0.49
C ILE A 60 4.61 -9.05 0.07
N PRO A 61 4.49 -9.49 -1.21
CA PRO A 61 5.04 -10.78 -1.68
C PRO A 61 6.55 -10.93 -1.52
N CYS A 62 7.31 -9.91 -1.90
CA CYS A 62 8.77 -10.01 -1.88
C CYS A 62 9.34 -9.88 -0.45
N ALA A 63 10.12 -10.86 -0.01
CA ALA A 63 10.79 -10.87 1.30
C ALA A 63 11.68 -9.65 1.53
N MET A 64 12.51 -9.32 0.54
CA MET A 64 13.37 -8.14 0.60
C MET A 64 12.56 -6.84 0.67
N CYS A 65 11.44 -6.74 -0.05
CA CYS A 65 10.54 -5.59 0.06
C CYS A 65 9.89 -5.47 1.45
N ARG A 66 9.60 -6.59 2.13
CA ARG A 66 9.12 -6.59 3.51
C ARG A 66 10.15 -6.01 4.46
N GLU A 67 11.40 -6.45 4.39
CA GLU A 67 12.48 -5.92 5.23
C GLU A 67 12.70 -4.41 5.02
N HIS A 68 12.74 -4.00 3.75
CA HIS A 68 12.89 -2.59 3.40
C HIS A 68 11.73 -1.70 3.88
N SER A 69 10.49 -2.17 3.70
CA SER A 69 9.31 -1.43 4.17
C SER A 69 9.24 -1.38 5.70
N GLN A 70 9.63 -2.47 6.38
CA GLN A 70 9.74 -2.50 7.84
C GLN A 70 10.75 -1.49 8.36
N ALA A 71 11.94 -1.41 7.75
CA ALA A 71 12.98 -0.46 8.11
C ALA A 71 12.54 1.00 7.87
N TRP A 72 11.84 1.26 6.76
CA TRP A 72 11.25 2.58 6.48
C TRP A 72 10.28 3.01 7.58
N ILE A 73 9.32 2.13 7.93
CA ILE A 73 8.30 2.43 8.96
C ILE A 73 8.91 2.65 10.35
N GLN A 74 9.99 1.93 10.68
CA GLN A 74 10.71 2.12 11.95
C GLN A 74 11.41 3.47 12.02
N THR A 75 11.97 3.94 10.91
CA THR A 75 12.72 5.21 10.84
C THR A 75 11.83 6.42 10.57
N HIS A 76 10.63 6.21 10.02
CA HIS A 76 9.66 7.25 9.65
C HIS A 76 8.31 6.95 10.33
N PRO A 77 8.20 7.09 11.66
CA PRO A 77 7.07 6.60 12.43
C PRO A 77 5.77 7.32 12.09
N ILE A 78 4.76 6.55 11.68
CA ILE A 78 3.43 7.07 11.29
C ILE A 78 2.59 7.52 12.49
N ALA A 79 2.97 7.13 13.72
CA ALA A 79 2.20 7.42 14.92
C ALA A 79 2.02 8.93 15.19
N VAL A 80 2.82 9.81 14.57
CA VAL A 80 2.68 11.27 14.64
C VAL A 80 1.30 11.75 14.17
N ILE A 81 0.66 11.03 13.24
CA ILE A 81 -0.66 11.44 12.70
C ILE A 81 -1.80 11.35 13.72
N LYS A 82 -1.58 10.65 14.85
CA LYS A 82 -2.58 10.53 15.92
C LYS A 82 -2.96 11.88 16.52
N THR A 83 -2.00 12.78 16.62
CA THR A 83 -2.14 14.03 17.38
C THR A 83 -2.00 15.28 16.53
N MET A 84 -1.62 15.13 15.26
CA MET A 84 -1.42 16.28 14.38
C MET A 84 -2.75 16.97 14.01
N PRO A 85 -2.72 18.29 13.72
CA PRO A 85 -3.87 19.00 13.17
C PRO A 85 -4.45 18.27 11.96
N TYR A 86 -5.78 18.18 11.90
CA TYR A 86 -6.45 17.31 10.92
C TYR A 86 -6.29 17.82 9.48
N ASP A 87 -6.23 19.14 9.30
CA ASP A 87 -5.96 19.81 8.03
C ASP A 87 -4.54 19.55 7.49
N GLU A 88 -3.59 19.20 8.37
CA GLU A 88 -2.23 18.79 7.98
C GLU A 88 -2.13 17.31 7.59
N LEU A 89 -3.12 16.48 7.92
CA LEU A 89 -3.09 15.03 7.71
C LEU A 89 -2.91 14.65 6.24
N GLY A 90 -3.70 15.25 5.34
CA GLY A 90 -3.64 14.97 3.90
C GLY A 90 -2.26 15.27 3.29
N PRO A 91 -1.77 16.51 3.38
CA PRO A 91 -0.42 16.86 2.92
C PRO A 91 0.67 15.96 3.52
N TRP A 92 0.57 15.62 4.81
CA TRP A 92 1.52 14.73 5.47
C TRP A 92 1.50 13.32 4.85
N LEU A 93 0.32 12.73 4.63
CA LEU A 93 0.18 11.40 4.03
C LEU A 93 0.72 11.35 2.60
N VAL A 94 0.42 12.38 1.79
CA VAL A 94 0.94 12.51 0.42
C VAL A 94 2.48 12.55 0.44
N ASN A 95 3.06 13.34 1.34
CA ASN A 95 4.51 13.44 1.48
C ASN A 95 5.11 12.10 1.92
N TRP A 96 4.56 11.49 2.97
CA TRP A 96 5.10 10.24 3.53
C TRP A 96 5.10 9.10 2.51
N VAL A 97 4.00 8.93 1.75
CA VAL A 97 3.90 7.88 0.72
C VAL A 97 4.81 8.19 -0.48
N TYR A 98 4.92 9.45 -0.88
CA TYR A 98 5.83 9.88 -1.95
C TYR A 98 7.29 9.64 -1.57
N ASP A 99 7.73 10.12 -0.41
CA ASP A 99 9.11 9.97 0.05
C ASP A 99 9.47 8.48 0.18
N PHE A 100 8.54 7.65 0.66
CA PHE A 100 8.72 6.20 0.70
C PHE A 100 8.93 5.61 -0.70
N HIS A 101 8.11 5.99 -1.67
CA HIS A 101 8.22 5.50 -3.04
C HIS A 101 9.51 5.98 -3.70
N GLU A 102 9.94 7.21 -3.45
CA GLU A 102 11.19 7.77 -3.99
C GLU A 102 12.43 7.05 -3.46
N VAL A 103 12.44 6.66 -2.17
CA VAL A 103 13.53 5.80 -1.65
C VAL A 103 13.57 4.45 -2.35
N VAL A 104 12.42 3.88 -2.69
CA VAL A 104 12.37 2.64 -3.49
C VAL A 104 12.86 2.91 -4.91
N ASN A 105 12.41 3.98 -5.57
CA ASN A 105 12.84 4.34 -6.92
C ASN A 105 14.36 4.51 -7.00
N ALA A 106 14.94 5.29 -6.09
CA ALA A 106 16.38 5.50 -6.01
C ALA A 106 17.13 4.17 -5.82
N ARG A 107 16.64 3.28 -4.94
CA ARG A 107 17.27 1.98 -4.69
C ARG A 107 17.28 1.08 -5.93
N VAL A 108 16.22 1.11 -6.74
CA VAL A 108 16.12 0.28 -7.94
C VAL A 108 16.54 1.00 -9.23
N GLY A 109 17.14 2.19 -9.12
CA GLY A 109 17.61 2.98 -10.26
C GLY A 109 16.50 3.53 -11.16
N LYS A 110 15.28 3.67 -10.65
CA LYS A 110 14.18 4.32 -11.37
C LYS A 110 14.30 5.84 -11.27
N PRO A 111 13.91 6.58 -12.32
CA PRO A 111 13.89 8.04 -12.28
C PRO A 111 12.92 8.53 -11.20
N SER A 112 13.25 9.68 -10.61
CA SER A 112 12.37 10.38 -9.67
C SER A 112 11.05 10.76 -10.34
N PHE A 113 9.94 10.62 -9.61
CA PHE A 113 8.63 11.04 -10.09
C PHE A 113 8.39 12.52 -9.76
N ASP A 114 7.88 13.32 -10.72
CA ASP A 114 7.50 14.70 -10.46
C ASP A 114 6.31 14.76 -9.49
N LYS A 115 6.56 15.23 -8.27
CA LYS A 115 5.57 15.32 -7.20
C LYS A 115 4.34 16.14 -7.59
N ALA A 116 4.48 17.14 -8.47
CA ALA A 116 3.35 17.96 -8.93
C ALA A 116 2.31 17.14 -9.71
N LEU A 117 2.71 16.00 -10.31
CA LEU A 117 1.83 15.15 -11.09
C LEU A 117 0.99 14.18 -10.23
N LEU A 118 1.29 14.03 -8.93
CA LEU A 118 0.59 13.08 -8.05
C LEU A 118 -0.93 13.27 -8.09
N GLY A 119 -1.39 14.52 -8.03
CA GLY A 119 -2.80 14.85 -8.08
C GLY A 119 -3.45 14.39 -9.39
N SER A 120 -2.89 14.76 -10.55
CA SER A 120 -3.43 14.35 -11.86
C SER A 120 -3.37 12.84 -12.08
N THR A 121 -2.33 12.17 -11.57
CA THR A 121 -2.11 10.74 -11.78
C THR A 121 -3.03 9.88 -10.91
N TYR A 122 -3.26 10.27 -9.65
CA TYR A 122 -3.88 9.38 -8.66
C TYR A 122 -5.27 9.81 -8.16
N ASN A 123 -5.73 11.05 -8.40
CA ASN A 123 -7.01 11.52 -7.85
C ASN A 123 -8.25 10.76 -8.32
N ASN A 124 -8.22 10.22 -9.54
CA ASN A 124 -9.37 9.58 -10.21
C ASN A 124 -9.26 8.05 -10.25
N VAL A 125 -8.29 7.48 -9.55
CA VAL A 125 -8.08 6.03 -9.49
C VAL A 125 -9.19 5.37 -8.66
N SER A 126 -9.78 4.30 -9.19
CA SER A 126 -10.67 3.43 -8.41
C SER A 126 -9.85 2.52 -7.50
N VAL A 127 -9.78 2.86 -6.21
CA VAL A 127 -9.10 2.03 -5.19
C VAL A 127 -9.71 0.61 -5.12
N PRO A 128 -11.05 0.42 -5.08
CA PRO A 128 -11.63 -0.92 -5.13
C PRO A 128 -11.25 -1.70 -6.41
N GLY A 129 -11.16 -1.02 -7.56
CA GLY A 129 -10.68 -1.61 -8.80
C GLY A 129 -9.23 -2.09 -8.70
N ALA A 130 -8.34 -1.26 -8.16
CA ALA A 130 -6.94 -1.62 -7.96
C ALA A 130 -6.76 -2.80 -6.98
N ILE A 131 -7.57 -2.88 -5.92
CA ILE A 131 -7.56 -4.05 -5.00
C ILE A 131 -7.91 -5.34 -5.76
N ARG A 132 -8.91 -5.31 -6.66
CA ARG A 132 -9.28 -6.48 -7.47
C ARG A 132 -8.13 -6.95 -8.36
N ILE A 133 -7.33 -6.02 -8.88
CA ILE A 133 -6.14 -6.33 -9.69
C ILE A 133 -5.00 -6.88 -8.81
N LEU A 134 -4.79 -6.32 -7.61
CA LEU A 134 -3.73 -6.75 -6.69
C LEU A 134 -3.99 -8.15 -6.11
N LYS A 135 -5.24 -8.46 -5.81
CA LYS A 135 -5.69 -9.69 -5.14
C LYS A 135 -5.08 -10.99 -5.70
N PRO A 136 -5.14 -11.31 -7.01
CA PRO A 136 -4.60 -12.57 -7.53
C PRO A 136 -3.09 -12.75 -7.31
N PHE A 137 -2.32 -11.65 -7.30
CA PHE A 137 -0.88 -11.71 -7.00
C PHE A 137 -0.64 -12.09 -5.53
N ILE A 138 -1.37 -11.45 -4.60
CA ILE A 138 -1.25 -11.74 -3.17
C ILE A 138 -1.72 -13.15 -2.85
N GLU A 139 -2.84 -13.60 -3.45
CA GLU A 139 -3.35 -14.97 -3.27
C GLU A 139 -2.36 -16.02 -3.78
N THR A 140 -1.68 -15.74 -4.89
CA THR A 140 -0.61 -16.60 -5.42
C THR A 140 0.58 -16.64 -4.45
N ALA A 141 1.01 -15.49 -3.93
CA ALA A 141 2.09 -15.42 -2.94
C ALA A 141 1.75 -16.14 -1.62
N ILE A 142 0.49 -16.07 -1.16
CA ILE A 142 -0.01 -16.82 0.00
C ILE A 142 0.06 -18.32 -0.25
N ARG A 143 -0.38 -18.77 -1.43
CA ARG A 143 -0.39 -20.19 -1.83
C ARG A 143 1.01 -20.79 -1.98
N LEU A 144 1.95 -20.04 -2.57
CA LEU A 144 3.33 -20.49 -2.82
C LEU A 144 4.26 -20.33 -1.61
N SER A 145 3.73 -19.75 -0.53
CA SER A 145 4.36 -19.43 0.75
C SER A 145 5.36 -18.25 0.74
N GLY A 146 5.25 -17.45 1.81
CA GLY A 146 5.98 -16.21 2.07
C GLY A 146 5.16 -15.15 2.83
N ILE A 147 3.82 -15.21 2.77
CA ILE A 147 2.85 -14.32 3.44
C ILE A 147 1.70 -15.14 4.02
N THR A 148 1.09 -14.70 5.11
CA THR A 148 -0.12 -15.31 5.67
C THR A 148 -1.41 -14.58 5.24
N LEU A 149 -2.53 -15.30 5.21
CA LEU A 149 -3.83 -14.75 4.80
C LEU A 149 -4.33 -13.62 5.71
N MET A 150 -4.01 -13.67 7.02
CA MET A 150 -4.51 -12.71 8.00
C MET A 150 -4.03 -11.27 7.73
N PRO A 151 -2.72 -10.98 7.59
CA PRO A 151 -2.24 -9.64 7.22
C PRO A 151 -2.88 -9.07 5.97
N TRP A 152 -3.07 -9.88 4.92
CA TRP A 152 -3.74 -9.45 3.71
C TRP A 152 -5.19 -9.04 3.98
N ASN A 153 -5.97 -9.89 4.65
CA ASN A 153 -7.37 -9.60 4.97
C ASN A 153 -7.51 -8.37 5.87
N SER A 154 -6.64 -8.22 6.88
CA SER A 154 -6.61 -7.03 7.73
C SER A 154 -6.30 -5.78 6.91
N TRP A 155 -5.27 -5.83 6.06
CA TRP A 155 -4.88 -4.71 5.21
C TRP A 155 -6.01 -4.26 4.28
N VAL A 156 -6.66 -5.21 3.59
CA VAL A 156 -7.84 -4.92 2.75
C VAL A 156 -8.96 -4.31 3.59
N GLY A 157 -9.22 -4.83 4.80
CA GLY A 157 -10.22 -4.27 5.71
C GLY A 157 -9.94 -2.80 6.05
N TYR A 158 -8.69 -2.46 6.36
CA TYR A 158 -8.30 -1.07 6.65
C TYR A 158 -8.48 -0.16 5.42
N VAL A 159 -8.11 -0.64 4.22
CA VAL A 159 -8.32 0.10 2.97
C VAL A 159 -9.80 0.33 2.69
N VAL A 160 -10.65 -0.69 2.87
CA VAL A 160 -12.10 -0.59 2.65
C VAL A 160 -12.73 0.41 3.61
N LEU A 161 -12.30 0.43 4.87
CA LEU A 161 -12.76 1.43 5.84
C LEU A 161 -12.30 2.85 5.45
N LEU A 162 -11.06 3.03 4.98
CA LEU A 162 -10.63 4.33 4.46
C LEU A 162 -11.48 4.77 3.26
N CYS A 163 -11.75 3.88 2.31
CA CYS A 163 -12.64 4.17 1.18
C CYS A 163 -14.02 4.63 1.63
N SER A 164 -14.61 3.98 2.65
CA SER A 164 -15.94 4.37 3.15
C SER A 164 -15.91 5.75 3.81
N TYR A 165 -14.84 6.12 4.50
CA TYR A 165 -14.70 7.48 5.05
C TYR A 165 -14.56 8.56 3.98
N TYR A 166 -14.13 8.22 2.76
CA TYR A 166 -13.99 9.16 1.65
C TYR A 166 -15.14 9.11 0.63
N GLY A 167 -16.09 8.18 0.80
CA GLY A 167 -17.21 7.99 -0.14
C GLY A 167 -16.81 7.37 -1.49
N LEU A 168 -15.84 6.45 -1.50
CA LEU A 168 -15.34 5.74 -2.68
C LEU A 168 -15.98 4.36 -2.88
#